data_AF-A0A4R8FFK7-F1
#
_entry.id   AF-A0A4R8FFK7-F1
#
_cell.length_a   1.000
_cell.length_b   1.000
_cell.length_c   1.000
_cell.angle_alpha   90.00
_cell.angle_beta   90.00
_cell.angle_gamma   90.00
#
_symmetry.space_group_name_H-M   'P 1'
#
loop_
_entity.id
_entity.type
_entity.pdbx_description
1 polymer ?
#
loop_
_entity_poly.entity_id
_entity_poly.type
_entity_poly.pdbx_seq_one_letter_code
_entity_poly.pdbx_strand_id
1 'polypeptide(L)'
;MDAPFGSWGTQTFIAALSADALLAPWVIKGAMDGKAFAAYIEHVLIPELEPGTVVILDSLATHKNAAAAKALRAAGCWFLFLPPYSPDLNPCMDGSCMARGL
;
A
#
# COMPACT_ATOMS: atom_id res chain seq x y z
N MET A 1 -8.66 5.52 36.51
CA MET A 1 -8.39 6.50 35.44
C MET A 1 -8.92 5.89 34.15
N ASP A 2 -10.18 6.17 33.83
CA ASP A 2 -10.79 5.79 32.55
C ASP A 2 -10.65 6.96 31.57
N ALA A 3 -10.28 6.67 30.31
CA ALA A 3 -10.22 7.69 29.27
C ALA A 3 -11.65 8.14 28.90
N PRO A 4 -11.91 9.44 28.63
CA PRO A 4 -13.29 9.93 28.49
C PRO A 4 -14.03 9.49 27.21
N PHE A 5 -13.43 8.64 26.35
CA PHE A 5 -13.90 8.37 24.99
C PHE A 5 -13.71 6.91 24.49
N GLY A 6 -13.84 5.91 25.38
CA GLY A 6 -13.70 4.50 25.00
C GLY A 6 -12.24 4.01 24.90
N SER A 7 -12.04 2.72 24.60
CA SER A 7 -10.69 2.14 24.55
C SER A 7 -9.90 2.58 23.31
N TRP A 8 -8.62 2.89 23.50
CA TRP A 8 -7.69 3.17 22.41
C TRP A 8 -7.60 1.97 21.47
N GLY A 9 -7.90 2.17 20.20
CA GLY A 9 -7.79 1.17 19.15
C GLY A 9 -6.81 1.62 18.07
N THR A 10 -6.12 0.67 17.44
CA THR A 10 -5.23 0.95 16.31
C THR A 10 -6.04 1.05 15.01
N GLN A 11 -5.69 2.00 14.15
CA GLN A 11 -6.13 2.04 12.75
C GLN A 11 -4.90 2.06 11.85
N THR A 12 -4.99 1.37 10.72
CA THR A 12 -4.01 1.43 9.63
C THR A 12 -4.59 2.27 8.52
N PHE A 13 -3.83 3.26 8.06
CA PHE A 13 -4.12 4.02 6.85
C PHE A 13 -3.16 3.57 5.76
N ILE A 14 -3.68 3.21 4.59
CA ILE A 14 -2.89 2.93 3.39
C ILE A 14 -3.36 3.82 2.26
N ALA A 15 -2.42 4.29 1.45
CA ALA A 15 -2.70 5.03 0.23
C ALA A 15 -1.57 4.78 -0.76
N ALA A 16 -1.85 5.06 -2.02
CA ALA A 16 -0.82 5.21 -3.04
C ALA A 16 -0.41 6.67 -3.18
N LEU A 17 0.86 6.92 -3.44
CA LEU A 17 1.38 8.27 -3.71
C LEU A 17 2.03 8.32 -5.08
N SER A 18 1.56 9.20 -5.95
CA SER A 18 2.17 9.54 -7.24
C SER A 18 2.88 10.90 -7.16
N ALA A 19 3.50 11.34 -8.26
CA ALA A 19 4.14 12.65 -8.32
C ALA A 19 3.13 13.81 -8.18
N ASP A 20 1.87 13.57 -8.56
CA ASP A 20 0.86 14.62 -8.71
C ASP A 20 -0.29 14.49 -7.69
N ALA A 21 -0.46 13.31 -7.07
CA ALA A 21 -1.61 13.06 -6.20
C ALA A 21 -1.41 11.93 -5.18
N LEU A 22 -2.18 12.00 -4.09
CA LEU A 22 -2.48 10.86 -3.23
C LEU A 22 -3.68 10.11 -3.81
N LEU A 23 -3.54 8.80 -4.00
CA LEU A 23 -4.50 7.92 -4.66
C LEU A 23 -4.90 6.77 -3.74
N ALA A 24 -6.03 6.14 -4.05
CA ALA A 24 -6.49 4.91 -3.41
C ALA A 24 -6.38 4.92 -1.85
N PRO A 25 -6.89 5.93 -1.13
CA PRO A 25 -6.82 5.94 0.33
C PRO A 25 -7.79 4.91 0.92
N TRP A 26 -7.33 4.16 1.93
CA TRP A 26 -8.15 3.21 2.66
C TRP A 26 -7.77 3.13 4.15
N VAL A 27 -8.79 3.08 5.01
CA VAL A 27 -8.64 2.97 6.47
C VAL A 27 -9.12 1.60 6.93
N ILE A 28 -8.28 0.92 7.69
CA ILE A 28 -8.54 -0.41 8.26
C ILE A 28 -8.46 -0.33 9.77
N LYS A 29 -9.39 -0.97 10.48
CA LYS A 29 -9.29 -1.14 11.93
C LYS A 29 -8.29 -2.25 12.25
N GLY A 30 -7.29 -1.96 13.08
CA GLY A 30 -6.22 -2.89 13.43
C GLY A 30 -5.06 -2.87 12.44
N ALA A 31 -4.15 -3.84 12.59
CA ALA A 31 -2.99 -3.99 11.71
C ALA A 31 -3.37 -4.59 10.36
N MET A 32 -2.68 -4.16 9.30
CA MET A 32 -2.84 -4.76 7.97
C MET A 32 -2.21 -6.16 7.91
N ASP A 33 -2.97 -7.12 7.41
CA ASP A 33 -2.49 -8.46 7.08
C ASP A 33 -2.43 -8.69 5.56
N GLY A 34 -1.94 -9.87 5.16
CA GLY A 34 -1.82 -10.21 3.74
C GLY A 34 -3.14 -10.27 2.98
N LYS A 35 -4.25 -10.64 3.62
CA LYS A 35 -5.56 -10.71 2.97
C LYS A 35 -6.11 -9.30 2.72
N ALA A 36 -6.01 -8.44 3.73
CA ALA A 36 -6.34 -7.03 3.62
C ALA A 36 -5.49 -6.34 2.55
N PHE A 37 -4.19 -6.62 2.50
CA PHE A 37 -3.33 -6.09 1.45
C PHE A 37 -3.73 -6.55 0.04
N ALA A 38 -4.05 -7.84 -0.15
CA ALA A 38 -4.51 -8.32 -1.45
C ALA A 38 -5.83 -7.65 -1.89
N ALA A 39 -6.78 -7.51 -0.96
CA ALA A 39 -8.03 -6.81 -1.21
C ALA A 39 -7.83 -5.32 -1.54
N TYR A 40 -6.90 -4.65 -0.85
CA TYR A 40 -6.51 -3.28 -1.15
C TYR A 40 -6.01 -3.15 -2.59
N ILE A 41 -5.09 -4.03 -3.00
CA ILE A 41 -4.52 -4.01 -4.35
C ILE A 41 -5.61 -4.24 -5.40
N GLU A 42 -6.44 -5.27 -5.22
CA GLU A 42 -7.44 -5.67 -6.20
C GLU A 42 -8.59 -4.65 -6.35
N HIS A 43 -9.10 -4.15 -5.22
CA HIS A 43 -10.36 -3.41 -5.22
C HIS A 43 -10.20 -1.91 -5.04
N VAL A 44 -9.05 -1.43 -4.55
CA VAL A 44 -8.84 -0.01 -4.25
C VAL A 44 -7.71 0.57 -5.11
N LEU A 45 -6.58 -0.12 -5.21
CA LEU A 45 -5.44 0.42 -5.95
C LEU A 45 -5.59 0.27 -7.47
N ILE A 46 -5.79 -0.96 -7.97
CA ILE A 46 -5.84 -1.23 -9.42
C ILE A 46 -6.83 -0.33 -10.19
N PRO A 47 -8.04 -0.02 -9.69
CA PRO A 47 -8.96 0.89 -10.38
C PRO A 47 -8.42 2.30 -10.64
N GLU A 48 -7.41 2.73 -9.87
CA GLU A 48 -6.77 4.04 -9.98
C GLU A 48 -5.49 4.02 -10.84
N LEU A 49 -5.12 2.85 -11.40
CA LEU A 49 -3.88 2.67 -12.16
C LEU A 49 -4.12 2.52 -13.66
N GLU A 50 -3.21 3.11 -14.43
CA GLU A 50 -3.12 2.86 -15.87
C GLU A 50 -2.15 1.69 -16.15
N PRO A 51 -2.43 0.84 -17.16
CA PRO A 51 -1.49 -0.18 -17.60
C PRO A 51 -0.13 0.44 -17.92
N GLY A 52 0.95 -0.19 -17.46
CA GLY A 52 2.30 0.40 -17.50
C GLY A 52 2.78 0.99 -16.18
N THR A 53 1.89 1.16 -15.19
CA THR A 53 2.26 1.75 -13.90
C THR A 53 3.13 0.83 -13.06
N VAL A 54 4.17 1.41 -12.44
CA VAL A 54 5.05 0.73 -11.48
C VAL A 54 4.62 1.05 -10.06
N VAL A 55 4.29 0.03 -9.30
CA VAL A 55 3.90 0.16 -7.90
C VAL A 55 5.11 -0.19 -7.02
N ILE A 56 5.66 0.81 -6.34
CA ILE A 56 6.83 0.70 -5.48
C ILE A 56 6.40 0.43 -4.04
N LEU A 57 6.92 -0.65 -3.47
CA LEU A 57 6.62 -1.10 -2.11
C LEU A 57 7.90 -1.20 -1.28
N ASP A 58 7.78 -1.00 0.03
CA ASP A 58 8.85 -1.39 0.95
C ASP A 58 9.01 -2.92 1.01
N SER A 59 10.04 -3.40 1.70
CA SER A 59 10.37 -4.82 1.76
C SER A 59 9.59 -5.63 2.80
N LEU A 60 8.52 -5.09 3.42
CA LEU A 60 7.74 -5.80 4.43
C LEU A 60 7.16 -7.11 3.88
N ALA A 61 7.13 -8.15 4.73
CA ALA A 61 6.66 -9.48 4.33
C ALA A 61 5.22 -9.47 3.80
N THR A 62 4.35 -8.63 4.39
CA THR A 62 2.95 -8.47 3.98
C THR A 62 2.80 -8.04 2.51
N HIS A 63 3.75 -7.23 2.00
CA HIS A 63 3.74 -6.76 0.62
C HIS A 63 4.17 -7.83 -0.40
N LYS A 64 4.87 -8.89 0.05
CA LYS A 64 5.27 -10.03 -0.78
C LYS A 64 4.10 -11.01 -0.95
N ASN A 65 3.00 -10.51 -1.51
CA ASN A 65 1.75 -11.26 -1.68
C ASN A 65 1.56 -11.71 -3.13
N ALA A 66 1.52 -13.03 -3.36
CA ALA A 66 1.38 -13.61 -4.70
C ALA A 66 0.03 -13.31 -5.37
N ALA A 67 -1.06 -13.26 -4.60
CA ALA A 67 -2.39 -12.93 -5.14
C ALA A 67 -2.44 -11.47 -5.60
N ALA A 68 -1.93 -10.56 -4.78
CA ALA A 68 -1.79 -9.15 -5.13
C ALA A 68 -0.92 -8.95 -6.38
N ALA A 69 0.22 -9.63 -6.45
CA ALA A 69 1.12 -9.54 -7.60
C ALA A 69 0.47 -10.06 -8.89
N LYS A 70 -0.31 -11.14 -8.79
CA LYS A 70 -1.05 -11.69 -9.93
C LYS A 70 -2.15 -10.73 -10.40
N ALA A 71 -2.92 -10.15 -9.48
CA ALA A 71 -3.95 -9.17 -9.82
C ALA A 71 -3.36 -7.95 -10.51
N LEU A 72 -2.27 -7.39 -9.96
CA LEU A 72 -1.61 -6.22 -10.52
C LEU A 72 -1.04 -6.49 -11.91
N ARG A 73 -0.43 -7.67 -12.11
CA ARG A 73 0.07 -8.09 -13.43
C ARG A 73 -1.06 -8.27 -14.46
N ALA A 74 -2.21 -8.77 -14.05
CA ALA A 74 -3.38 -8.89 -14.93
C ALA A 74 -3.90 -7.51 -15.39
N ALA A 75 -3.72 -6.47 -14.58
CA ALA A 75 -4.00 -5.08 -14.92
C ALA A 75 -2.89 -4.40 -15.75
N GLY A 76 -1.86 -5.13 -16.18
CA GLY A 76 -0.73 -4.56 -16.94
C GLY A 76 0.23 -3.70 -16.10
N CYS A 77 0.16 -3.79 -14.78
CA CYS A 77 1.01 -3.06 -13.83
C CYS A 77 2.01 -4.02 -13.16
N TRP A 78 2.98 -3.49 -12.42
CA TRP A 78 3.97 -4.35 -11.73
C TRP A 78 4.52 -3.78 -10.43
N PHE A 79 4.87 -4.68 -9.52
CA PHE A 79 5.57 -4.32 -8.29
C PHE A 79 7.07 -4.12 -8.52
N LEU A 80 7.61 -3.11 -7.84
CA LEU A 80 9.04 -2.93 -7.59
C LEU A 80 9.25 -2.83 -6.07
N PHE A 81 10.09 -3.67 -5.50
CA PHE A 81 10.40 -3.64 -4.08
C PHE A 81 11.67 -2.83 -3.84
N LEU A 82 11.64 -1.93 -2.85
CA LEU A 82 12.82 -1.17 -2.44
C LEU A 82 13.90 -2.11 -1.84
N PRO A 83 15.19 -1.76 -1.99
CA PRO A 83 16.26 -2.46 -1.28
C PRO A 83 16.04 -2.34 0.24
N PRO A 84 16.48 -3.33 1.03
CA PRO A 84 16.41 -3.25 2.49
C PRO A 84 17.13 -1.98 2.99
N TYR A 85 16.49 -1.24 3.90
CA TYR A 85 17.04 -0.03 4.54
C TYR A 85 17.56 1.03 3.55
N SER A 86 16.70 1.47 2.62
CA SER A 86 16.94 2.65 1.78
C SER A 86 16.07 3.85 2.22
N PRO A 87 16.35 4.49 3.37
CA PRO A 87 15.57 5.64 3.85
C PRO A 87 15.60 6.81 2.86
N ASP A 88 16.67 6.96 2.08
CA ASP A 88 16.81 8.00 1.05
C ASP A 88 15.89 7.79 -0.16
N LEU A 89 15.37 6.58 -0.35
CA LEU A 89 14.48 6.21 -1.47
C LEU A 89 13.05 5.89 -1.00
N ASN A 90 12.78 6.04 0.30
CA ASN A 90 11.46 5.91 0.89
C ASN A 90 11.07 7.25 1.54
N PRO A 91 10.40 8.17 0.81
CA PRO A 91 10.03 9.47 1.35
C PRO A 91 8.96 9.41 2.46
N CYS A 92 8.52 8.23 2.92
CA CYS A 92 7.61 8.08 4.06
C CYS A 92 8.00 6.90 4.97
N MET A 93 8.01 7.11 6.30
CA MET A 93 8.29 6.05 7.29
C MET A 93 7.06 5.18 7.62
N ASP A 94 5.92 5.42 6.96
CA ASP A 94 4.60 5.10 7.50
C ASP A 94 3.82 4.02 6.72
N GLY A 95 4.48 3.26 5.83
CA GLY A 95 3.87 2.08 5.19
C GLY A 95 2.91 2.37 4.03
N SER A 96 3.05 3.52 3.36
CA SER A 96 2.35 3.78 2.09
C SER A 96 3.12 3.28 0.87
N CYS A 97 2.38 2.88 -0.15
CA CYS A 97 2.86 2.31 -1.40
C CYS A 97 3.09 3.45 -2.41
N MET A 98 4.30 3.69 -2.92
CA MET A 98 4.49 4.74 -3.94
C MET A 98 4.16 4.19 -5.33
N ALA A 99 3.13 4.69 -6.01
CA ALA A 99 2.87 4.34 -7.41
C ALA A 99 3.61 5.34 -8.31
N ARG A 100 4.69 4.92 -8.97
CA ARG A 100 5.35 5.70 -10.01
C ARG A 100 4.75 5.29 -11.37
N GLY A 101 3.92 6.17 -11.93
CA GLY A 101 3.59 6.15 -13.36
C GLY A 101 4.83 6.57 -14.16
N LEU A 102 5.18 5.80 -15.19
CA LEU A 102 5.99 6.24 -16.31
C LEU A 102 5.09 6.26 -17.55
#